data_AF-A0AAN6RCW3-F1
#
_entry.id   AF-A0AAN6RCW3-F1
#
_cell.length_a   1.000
_cell.length_b   1.000
_cell.length_c   1.000
_cell.angle_alpha   90.00
_cell.angle_beta   90.00
_cell.angle_gamma   90.00
#
_symmetry.space_group_name_H-M   'P 1'
#
loop_
_entity.id
_entity.type
_entity.pdbx_description
1 polymer ?
#
loop_
_entity_poly.entity_id
_entity_poly.type
_entity_poly.pdbx_seq_one_letter_code
_entity_poly.pdbx_strand_id
1 'polypeptide(L)'
;MRAPSPGHWSSTGKITALFQVLVIDPPIQGTNTSALRTPGLLSRLNLPLNFTSIASLNYAILYPIISPNIVGFTLGPLILGGAALANRLVPNYDRTKVNSIAAAVHVISWILQFIGHGKYEGRKPALLDNLVQALFLAPLFVWYEILFKLGFYKNLKKEVDSGIAVELAKLNAKKGL
;
A
#
# COMPACT_ATOMS: atom_id res chain seq x y z
N MET A 1 0.74 -35.99 15.02
CA MET A 1 0.93 -34.52 15.11
C MET A 1 -0.35 -33.85 14.63
N ARG A 2 -1.03 -33.07 15.48
CA ARG A 2 -2.33 -32.45 15.19
C ARG A 2 -2.09 -31.18 14.36
N ALA A 3 -2.69 -31.10 13.18
CA ALA A 3 -2.65 -29.89 12.35
C ALA A 3 -3.16 -28.69 13.18
N PRO A 4 -2.51 -27.51 13.10
CA PRO A 4 -2.97 -26.35 13.85
C PRO A 4 -4.38 -25.96 13.39
N SER A 5 -5.26 -25.68 14.36
CA SER A 5 -6.65 -25.32 14.12
C SER A 5 -6.78 -24.03 13.29
N PRO A 6 -7.87 -23.84 12.53
CA PRO A 6 -8.04 -22.72 11.59
C PRO A 6 -8.02 -21.31 12.20
N GLY A 7 -7.95 -21.17 13.53
CA GLY A 7 -8.03 -19.90 14.25
C GLY A 7 -6.73 -19.12 14.46
N HIS A 8 -5.56 -19.65 14.08
CA HIS A 8 -4.28 -18.98 14.40
C HIS A 8 -3.84 -17.91 13.38
N TRP A 9 -4.45 -17.88 12.18
CA TRP A 9 -4.07 -16.97 11.09
C TRP A 9 -4.62 -15.55 11.24
N SER A 10 -5.34 -15.23 12.31
CA SER A 10 -5.90 -13.89 12.54
C SER A 10 -4.86 -12.84 12.97
N SER A 11 -3.62 -13.25 13.24
CA SER A 11 -2.55 -12.33 13.65
C SER A 11 -1.67 -11.86 12.49
N THR A 12 -1.73 -12.54 11.33
CA THR A 12 -0.94 -12.20 10.14
C THR A 12 -1.51 -11.01 9.36
N GLY A 13 -2.81 -10.69 9.57
CA GLY A 13 -3.48 -9.50 9.00
C GLY A 13 -3.15 -8.17 9.72
N LYS A 14 -2.36 -8.18 10.80
CA LYS A 14 -1.90 -6.96 11.48
C LYS A 14 -0.72 -6.30 10.77
N ILE A 15 -0.05 -7.05 9.90
CA ILE A 15 1.04 -6.53 9.05
C ILE A 15 0.47 -5.73 7.88
N THR A 16 -0.74 -6.04 7.44
CA THR A 16 -1.46 -5.21 6.46
C THR A 16 -1.93 -3.86 7.02
N ALA A 17 -2.16 -3.76 8.33
CA ALA A 17 -2.60 -2.52 8.97
C ALA A 17 -1.53 -1.40 8.96
N LEU A 18 -0.28 -1.75 8.64
CA LEU A 18 0.88 -0.85 8.71
C LEU A 18 1.39 -0.41 7.33
N PHE A 19 1.00 -1.13 6.27
CA PHE A 19 1.27 -0.73 4.90
C PHE A 19 0.29 0.31 4.35
N GLN A 20 -0.87 0.52 5.00
CA GLN A 20 -1.89 1.47 4.53
C GLN A 20 -1.48 2.94 4.67
N VAL A 21 -0.55 3.25 5.57
CA VAL A 21 -0.13 4.63 5.83
C VAL A 21 0.97 5.11 4.88
N LEU A 22 1.75 4.20 4.31
CA LEU A 22 2.71 4.52 3.25
C LEU A 22 2.03 5.03 1.96
N VAL A 23 0.73 4.80 1.79
CA VAL A 23 -0.01 5.18 0.57
C VAL A 23 -0.68 6.55 0.69
N ILE A 24 -0.92 7.07 1.90
CA ILE A 24 -1.68 8.33 2.09
C ILE A 24 -0.76 9.53 2.40
N ASP A 25 0.34 9.33 3.13
CA ASP A 25 1.19 10.45 3.56
C ASP A 25 2.08 11.06 2.45
N PRO A 26 2.75 10.26 1.58
CA PRO A 26 3.53 10.83 0.47
C PRO A 26 2.69 11.67 -0.51
N PRO A 27 1.42 11.29 -0.81
CA PRO A 27 0.49 12.16 -1.54
C PRO A 27 0.17 13.48 -0.86
N ILE A 28 0.02 13.55 0.46
CA ILE A 28 -0.29 14.82 1.15
C ILE A 28 0.92 15.75 1.09
N GLN A 29 2.12 15.25 1.42
CA GLN A 29 3.34 16.05 1.39
C GLN A 29 3.70 16.47 -0.04
N GLY A 30 3.46 15.59 -1.01
CA GLY A 30 3.64 15.87 -2.43
C GLY A 30 2.77 17.01 -2.96
N THR A 31 1.63 17.30 -2.32
CA THR A 31 0.77 18.44 -2.74
C THR A 31 1.44 19.79 -2.51
N ASN A 32 2.41 19.85 -1.59
CA ASN A 32 3.17 21.07 -1.29
C ASN A 32 4.27 21.34 -2.33
N THR A 33 4.53 20.41 -3.26
CA THR A 33 5.57 20.61 -4.28
C THR A 33 5.09 21.55 -5.38
N SER A 34 5.99 22.37 -5.89
CA SER A 34 5.70 23.29 -6.99
C SER A 34 5.17 22.52 -8.19
N ALA A 35 3.99 22.90 -8.68
CA ALA A 35 3.41 22.28 -9.85
C ALA A 35 4.11 22.76 -11.13
N LEU A 36 4.43 21.83 -12.02
CA LEU A 36 4.84 22.15 -13.38
C LEU A 36 3.67 22.70 -14.20
N ARG A 37 3.95 23.22 -15.39
CA ARG A 37 2.93 23.66 -16.35
C ARG A 37 1.95 22.51 -16.61
N THR A 38 0.72 22.66 -16.13
CA THR A 38 -0.28 21.60 -16.13
C THR A 38 -1.21 21.74 -17.35
N PRO A 39 -1.39 20.69 -18.17
CA PRO A 39 -2.36 20.67 -19.25
C PRO A 39 -3.79 20.92 -18.76
N GLY A 40 -4.63 21.55 -19.59
CA GLY A 40 -5.98 21.99 -19.21
C GLY A 40 -6.88 20.87 -18.66
N LEU A 41 -6.76 19.63 -19.16
CA LEU A 41 -7.54 18.49 -18.67
C LEU A 41 -7.19 18.14 -17.21
N LEU A 42 -5.89 18.07 -16.89
CA LEU A 42 -5.43 17.74 -15.55
C LEU A 42 -5.77 18.85 -14.54
N SER A 43 -5.68 20.11 -14.97
CA SER A 43 -6.11 21.25 -14.15
C SER A 43 -7.61 21.17 -13.81
N ARG A 44 -8.47 20.79 -14.76
CA ARG A 44 -9.91 20.61 -14.52
C ARG A 44 -10.22 19.47 -13.55
N LEU A 45 -9.37 18.45 -13.51
CA LEU A 45 -9.51 17.30 -12.61
C LEU A 45 -8.86 17.51 -11.24
N ASN A 46 -8.38 18.71 -10.91
CA ASN A 46 -7.60 19.00 -9.69
C ASN A 46 -6.32 18.15 -9.58
N LEU A 47 -5.67 17.88 -10.70
CA LEU A 47 -4.41 17.13 -10.78
C LEU A 47 -3.29 18.03 -11.32
N PRO A 48 -2.89 19.11 -10.62
CA PRO A 48 -1.71 19.89 -11.01
C PRO A 48 -0.49 18.95 -11.09
N LEU A 49 0.43 19.17 -12.02
CA LEU A 49 1.66 18.36 -12.19
C LEU A 49 2.68 18.61 -11.07
N ASN A 50 2.26 18.39 -9.83
CA ASN A 50 3.07 18.28 -8.64
C ASN A 50 3.41 16.79 -8.39
N PHE A 51 4.26 16.52 -7.39
CA PHE A 51 4.73 15.17 -7.08
C PHE A 51 3.59 14.18 -6.87
N THR A 52 2.50 14.60 -6.20
CA THR A 52 1.34 13.76 -5.93
C THR A 52 0.66 13.28 -7.19
N SER A 53 0.37 14.19 -8.13
CA SER A 53 -0.30 13.82 -9.38
C SER A 53 0.61 12.99 -10.28
N ILE A 54 1.91 13.28 -10.30
CA ILE A 54 2.89 12.51 -11.09
C ILE A 54 2.99 11.08 -10.56
N ALA A 55 3.16 10.90 -9.25
CA ALA A 55 3.21 9.58 -8.62
C ALA A 55 1.90 8.81 -8.84
N SER A 56 0.76 9.50 -8.69
CA SER A 56 -0.57 8.89 -8.87
C SER A 56 -0.83 8.46 -10.32
N LEU A 57 -0.38 9.26 -11.29
CA LEU A 57 -0.46 8.91 -12.70
C LEU A 57 0.44 7.70 -13.03
N ASN A 58 1.64 7.67 -12.45
CA ASN A 58 2.54 6.54 -12.59
C ASN A 58 1.88 5.25 -12.06
N TYR A 59 1.31 5.27 -10.86
CA TYR A 59 0.56 4.12 -10.32
C TYR A 59 -0.66 3.73 -11.16
N ALA A 60 -1.43 4.72 -11.64
CA ALA A 60 -2.61 4.47 -12.47
C ALA A 60 -2.27 3.80 -13.80
N ILE A 61 -1.08 4.04 -14.35
CA ILE A 61 -0.57 3.37 -15.56
C ILE A 61 0.03 2.00 -15.22
N LEU A 62 0.79 1.90 -14.13
CA LEU A 62 1.50 0.67 -13.77
C LEU A 62 0.56 -0.47 -13.36
N TYR A 63 -0.54 -0.20 -12.66
CA TYR A 63 -1.37 -1.27 -12.13
C TYR A 63 -2.13 -2.10 -13.16
N PRO A 64 -2.71 -1.52 -14.22
CA PRO A 64 -3.23 -2.30 -15.34
C PRO A 64 -2.16 -3.15 -16.04
N ILE A 65 -0.90 -2.69 -16.09
CA ILE A 65 0.21 -3.42 -16.72
C ILE A 65 0.61 -4.63 -15.87
N ILE A 66 0.76 -4.42 -14.55
CA ILE A 66 1.17 -5.48 -13.62
C ILE A 66 0.02 -6.48 -13.40
N SER A 67 -1.21 -5.99 -13.37
CA SER A 67 -2.40 -6.79 -13.12
C SER A 67 -3.47 -6.48 -14.16
N PRO A 68 -3.45 -7.17 -15.33
CA PRO A 68 -4.35 -6.92 -16.45
C PRO A 68 -5.74 -7.51 -16.20
N ASN A 69 -6.35 -7.15 -15.07
CA ASN A 69 -7.68 -7.55 -14.65
C ASN A 69 -8.40 -6.36 -13.98
N ILE A 70 -9.66 -6.55 -13.59
CA ILE A 70 -10.49 -5.47 -13.03
C ILE A 70 -9.85 -4.80 -11.80
N VAL A 71 -9.00 -5.49 -11.04
CA VAL A 71 -8.33 -4.93 -9.85
C VAL A 71 -7.33 -3.86 -10.26
N GLY A 72 -6.48 -4.15 -11.25
CA GLY A 72 -5.53 -3.18 -11.78
C GLY A 72 -6.21 -1.98 -12.44
N PHE A 73 -7.29 -2.22 -13.19
CA PHE A 73 -8.06 -1.16 -13.84
C PHE A 73 -8.88 -0.29 -12.86
N THR A 74 -9.36 -0.84 -11.75
CA THR A 74 -10.16 -0.09 -10.76
C THR A 74 -9.30 0.71 -9.79
N LEU A 75 -8.09 0.26 -9.48
CA LEU A 75 -7.22 0.94 -8.54
C LEU A 75 -6.68 2.29 -9.06
N GLY A 76 -6.42 2.39 -10.38
CA GLY A 76 -5.92 3.62 -11.00
C GLY A 76 -6.85 4.83 -10.78
N PRO A 77 -8.15 4.75 -11.14
CA PRO A 77 -9.11 5.81 -10.86
C PRO A 77 -9.25 6.15 -9.37
N LEU A 78 -9.15 5.17 -8.46
CA LEU A 78 -9.21 5.42 -7.02
C LEU A 78 -8.02 6.25 -6.54
N ILE A 79 -6.81 5.93 -7.01
CA ILE A 79 -5.59 6.67 -6.68
C ILE A 79 -5.63 8.08 -7.26
N LEU A 80 -6.04 8.23 -8.53
CA LEU A 80 -6.19 9.54 -9.15
C LEU A 80 -7.27 10.38 -8.47
N GLY A 81 -8.40 9.77 -8.07
CA GLY A 81 -9.46 10.42 -7.31
C GLY A 81 -8.98 10.89 -5.93
N GLY A 82 -8.22 10.05 -5.23
CA GLY A 82 -7.57 10.41 -3.95
C GLY A 82 -6.59 11.57 -4.10
N ALA A 83 -5.76 11.56 -5.16
CA ALA A 83 -4.83 12.64 -5.47
C ALA A 83 -5.55 13.95 -5.81
N ALA A 84 -6.60 13.88 -6.63
CA ALA A 84 -7.43 15.04 -6.97
C ALA A 84 -8.09 15.64 -5.72
N LEU A 85 -8.59 14.77 -4.83
CA LEU A 85 -9.17 15.19 -3.56
C LEU A 85 -8.12 15.84 -2.65
N ALA A 86 -6.93 15.25 -2.52
CA ALA A 86 -5.84 15.81 -1.73
C ALA A 86 -5.42 17.19 -2.24
N ASN A 87 -5.17 17.33 -3.55
CA ASN A 87 -4.82 18.60 -4.18
C ASN A 87 -5.91 19.67 -4.04
N ARG A 88 -7.18 19.25 -4.01
CA ARG A 88 -8.31 20.16 -3.81
C ARG A 88 -8.45 20.59 -2.34
N LEU A 89 -8.24 19.68 -1.39
CA LEU A 89 -8.55 19.90 0.02
C LEU A 89 -7.39 20.50 0.81
N VAL A 90 -6.17 19.97 0.66
CA VAL A 90 -5.00 20.37 1.46
C VAL A 90 -4.75 21.89 1.48
N PRO A 91 -4.89 22.63 0.36
CA PRO A 91 -4.70 24.08 0.36
C PRO A 91 -5.69 24.86 1.24
N ASN A 92 -6.84 24.27 1.58
CA ASN A 92 -7.88 24.92 2.39
C ASN A 92 -7.68 24.73 3.90
N TYR A 93 -6.66 23.99 4.31
CA TYR A 93 -6.35 23.72 5.71
C TYR A 93 -5.00 24.35 6.10
N ASP A 94 -4.77 24.46 7.40
CA ASP A 94 -3.48 24.88 7.94
C ASP A 94 -2.39 23.88 7.52
N ARG A 95 -1.49 24.33 6.64
CA ARG A 95 -0.43 23.49 6.07
C ARG A 95 0.49 22.92 7.14
N THR A 96 0.82 23.69 8.17
CA THR A 96 1.69 23.23 9.25
C THR A 96 1.03 22.08 9.99
N LYS A 97 -0.24 22.23 10.38
CA LYS A 97 -0.99 21.16 11.06
C LYS A 97 -1.13 19.91 10.20
N VAL A 98 -1.57 20.06 8.94
CA VAL A 98 -1.75 18.91 8.03
C VAL A 98 -0.43 18.17 7.80
N ASN A 99 0.66 18.90 7.54
CA ASN A 99 1.96 18.29 7.32
C ASN A 99 2.54 17.67 8.60
N SER A 100 2.35 18.29 9.76
CA SER A 100 2.77 17.71 11.05
C SER A 100 2.03 16.42 11.36
N ILE A 101 0.71 16.38 11.14
CA ILE A 101 -0.09 15.16 11.32
C ILE A 101 0.36 14.08 10.34
N ALA A 102 0.49 14.41 9.04
CA ALA A 102 0.96 13.47 8.03
C ALA A 102 2.37 12.93 8.36
N ALA A 103 3.29 13.78 8.81
CA ALA A 103 4.63 13.35 9.22
C ALA A 103 4.60 12.45 10.47
N ALA A 104 3.79 12.78 11.46
CA ALA A 104 3.64 11.96 12.67
C ALA A 104 3.06 10.57 12.34
N VAL A 105 1.99 10.54 11.54
CA VAL A 105 1.34 9.31 11.07
C VAL A 105 2.32 8.45 10.26
N HIS A 106 3.13 9.07 9.41
CA HIS A 106 4.17 8.41 8.63
C HIS A 106 5.21 7.72 9.53
N VAL A 107 5.79 8.47 10.48
CA VAL A 107 6.82 7.96 11.40
C VAL A 107 6.27 6.84 12.27
N ILE A 108 5.08 7.01 12.85
CA ILE A 108 4.43 6.00 13.67
C ILE A 108 4.22 4.70 12.87
N SER A 109 3.83 4.83 11.61
CA SER A 109 3.56 3.67 10.76
C SER A 109 4.81 2.89 10.40
N TRP A 110 5.91 3.58 10.11
CA TRP A 110 7.22 2.94 9.95
C TRP A 110 7.68 2.22 11.23
N ILE A 111 7.55 2.87 12.39
CA ILE A 111 7.91 2.25 13.68
C ILE A 111 7.12 0.97 13.88
N LEU A 112 5.80 1.05 13.69
CA LEU A 112 4.94 -0.11 13.83
C LEU A 112 5.27 -1.18 12.79
N GLN A 113 5.60 -0.84 11.54
CA GLN A 113 5.98 -1.78 10.48
C GLN A 113 7.26 -2.54 10.85
N PHE A 114 8.29 -1.83 11.33
CA PHE A 114 9.52 -2.46 11.82
C PHE A 114 9.29 -3.33 13.06
N ILE A 115 8.43 -2.90 13.99
CA ILE A 115 8.06 -3.71 15.16
C ILE A 115 7.29 -4.96 14.74
N GLY A 116 6.35 -4.83 13.80
CA GLY A 116 5.60 -5.93 13.19
C GLY A 116 6.51 -7.01 12.62
N HIS A 117 7.37 -6.62 11.68
CA HIS A 117 8.29 -7.54 11.01
C HIS A 117 9.39 -8.07 11.94
N GLY A 118 9.98 -7.20 12.76
CA GLY A 118 11.10 -7.56 13.64
C GLY A 118 10.69 -8.45 14.81
N LYS A 119 9.65 -8.07 15.55
CA LYS A 119 9.26 -8.76 16.79
C LYS A 119 8.26 -9.90 16.57
N TYR A 120 7.30 -9.73 15.66
CA TYR A 120 6.20 -10.69 15.50
C TYR A 120 6.40 -11.66 14.33
N GLU A 121 7.07 -11.25 13.25
CA GLU A 121 7.39 -12.16 12.15
C GLU A 121 8.78 -12.80 12.26
N GLY A 122 9.71 -12.17 13.00
CA GLY A 122 11.11 -12.64 13.09
C GLY A 122 11.77 -12.75 11.71
N ARG A 123 11.39 -11.86 10.78
CA ARG A 123 11.85 -11.83 9.37
C ARG A 123 12.56 -10.52 9.10
N LYS A 124 13.59 -10.56 8.24
CA LYS A 124 14.15 -9.32 7.67
C LYS A 124 13.04 -8.65 6.86
N PRO A 125 12.81 -7.34 7.03
CA PRO A 125 11.79 -6.65 6.26
C PRO A 125 12.12 -6.75 4.77
N ALA A 126 11.13 -7.14 3.94
CA ALA A 126 11.27 -7.27 2.49
C ALA A 126 11.77 -5.97 1.80
N LEU A 127 11.62 -4.84 2.51
CA LEU A 127 12.18 -3.55 2.17
C LEU A 127 13.72 -3.57 2.01
N LEU A 128 14.44 -4.45 2.70
CA LEU A 128 15.91 -4.53 2.61
C LEU A 128 16.39 -5.29 1.38
N ASP A 129 15.57 -6.20 0.85
CA ASP A 129 15.94 -7.06 -0.28
C ASP A 129 15.40 -6.52 -1.61
N ASN A 130 14.20 -5.94 -1.62
CA ASN A 130 13.60 -5.34 -2.80
C ASN A 130 12.59 -4.22 -2.47
N LEU A 131 13.13 -3.10 -1.97
CA LEU A 131 12.37 -1.91 -1.56
C LEU A 131 11.41 -1.42 -2.66
N VAL A 132 11.92 -1.33 -3.89
CA VAL A 132 11.17 -0.80 -5.03
C VAL A 132 9.96 -1.69 -5.30
N GLN A 133 10.16 -3.00 -5.48
CA GLN A 133 9.04 -3.91 -5.71
C GLN A 133 8.03 -3.89 -4.57
N ALA A 134 8.49 -3.87 -3.32
CA ALA A 134 7.62 -3.84 -2.14
C ALA A 134 6.77 -2.56 -2.12
N LEU A 135 7.37 -1.39 -2.40
CA LEU A 135 6.66 -0.11 -2.43
C LEU A 135 5.63 -0.07 -3.56
N PHE A 136 6.00 -0.54 -4.76
CA PHE A 136 5.12 -0.49 -5.93
C PHE A 136 3.93 -1.44 -5.81
N LEU A 137 4.15 -2.67 -5.33
CA LEU A 137 3.10 -3.69 -5.22
C LEU A 137 2.21 -3.52 -3.99
N ALA A 138 2.68 -2.84 -2.94
CA ALA A 138 1.92 -2.71 -1.69
C ALA A 138 0.48 -2.17 -1.87
N PRO A 139 0.23 -1.07 -2.61
CA PRO A 139 -1.13 -0.58 -2.79
C PRO A 139 -2.03 -1.57 -3.55
N LEU A 140 -1.45 -2.31 -4.50
CA LEU A 140 -2.18 -3.36 -5.23
C LEU A 140 -2.56 -4.51 -4.30
N PHE A 141 -1.65 -4.96 -3.42
CA PHE A 141 -1.94 -5.99 -2.42
C PHE A 141 -3.02 -5.56 -1.43
N VAL A 142 -2.97 -4.31 -0.95
CA VAL A 142 -4.00 -3.76 -0.07
C VAL A 142 -5.37 -3.77 -0.76
N TRP A 143 -5.41 -3.41 -2.04
CA TRP A 143 -6.66 -3.45 -2.81
C TRP A 143 -7.20 -4.87 -2.97
N TYR A 144 -6.33 -5.85 -3.27
CA TYR A 144 -6.70 -7.26 -3.27
C TYR A 144 -7.25 -7.73 -1.92
N GLU A 145 -6.65 -7.34 -0.80
CA GLU A 145 -7.14 -7.75 0.52
C GLU A 145 -8.52 -7.17 0.83
N ILE A 146 -8.79 -5.93 0.43
CA ILE A 146 -10.13 -5.34 0.55
C ILE A 146 -11.12 -6.15 -0.27
N LEU A 147 -10.79 -6.49 -1.52
CA LEU A 147 -11.65 -7.30 -2.38
C LEU A 147 -11.87 -8.71 -1.82
N PHE A 148 -10.86 -9.33 -1.22
CA PHE A 148 -11.00 -10.61 -0.52
C PHE A 148 -11.97 -10.52 0.66
N LYS A 149 -11.90 -9.44 1.44
CA LYS A 149 -12.84 -9.19 2.57
C LYS A 149 -14.27 -8.95 2.08
N LEU A 150 -14.43 -8.34 0.91
CA LEU A 150 -15.72 -8.20 0.23
C LEU A 150 -16.22 -9.50 -0.43
N GLY A 151 -15.44 -10.57 -0.40
CA GLY A 151 -15.83 -11.90 -0.90
C GLY A 151 -15.47 -12.17 -2.36
N PHE A 152 -14.75 -11.26 -3.04
CA PHE A 152 -14.23 -11.49 -4.39
C PHE A 152 -12.96 -12.37 -4.36
N TYR A 153 -12.59 -12.92 -5.53
CA TYR A 153 -11.31 -13.61 -5.73
C TYR A 153 -10.98 -14.73 -4.73
N LYS A 154 -11.99 -15.49 -4.28
CA LYS A 154 -11.84 -16.55 -3.26
C LYS A 154 -10.80 -17.62 -3.64
N ASN A 155 -10.71 -17.98 -4.93
CA ASN A 155 -9.74 -18.97 -5.41
C ASN A 155 -8.31 -18.42 -5.31
N LEU A 156 -8.09 -17.19 -5.78
CA LEU A 156 -6.79 -16.51 -5.66
C LEU A 156 -6.38 -16.37 -4.19
N LYS A 157 -7.32 -16.03 -3.29
CA LYS A 157 -7.04 -15.99 -1.84
C LYS A 157 -6.54 -17.35 -1.33
N LYS A 158 -7.20 -18.45 -1.72
CA LYS A 158 -6.78 -19.81 -1.32
C LYS A 158 -5.37 -20.15 -1.84
N GLU A 159 -5.05 -19.76 -3.07
CA GLU A 159 -3.73 -19.96 -3.66
C GLU A 159 -2.64 -19.13 -2.94
N VAL A 160 -2.94 -17.89 -2.60
CA VAL A 160 -2.03 -17.04 -1.81
C VAL A 160 -1.80 -17.63 -0.42
N ASP A 161 -2.88 -18.02 0.27
CA ASP A 161 -2.80 -18.63 1.60
C ASP A 161 -2.00 -19.95 1.58
N SER A 162 -2.19 -20.79 0.55
CA SER A 162 -1.45 -22.05 0.40
C SER A 162 0.03 -21.82 0.10
N GLY A 163 0.36 -20.85 -0.75
CA GLY A 163 1.74 -20.46 -1.02
C GLY A 163 2.45 -19.95 0.23
N ILE A 164 1.79 -19.12 1.03
CA ILE A 164 2.32 -18.64 2.32
C ILE A 164 2.61 -19.81 3.26
N ALA A 165 1.71 -20.79 3.35
CA ALA A 165 1.90 -21.97 4.20
C ALA A 165 3.13 -22.80 3.77
N VAL A 166 3.35 -22.98 2.46
CA VAL A 166 4.53 -23.68 1.91
C VAL A 166 5.81 -22.94 2.26
N GLU A 167 5.86 -21.61 2.09
CA GLU A 167 7.05 -20.82 2.42
C GLU A 167 7.35 -20.81 3.92
N LEU A 168 6.32 -20.77 4.78
CA LEU A 168 6.50 -20.92 6.22
C LEU A 168 7.07 -22.29 6.59
N ALA A 169 6.61 -23.36 5.95
CA ALA A 169 7.14 -24.71 6.18
C ALA A 169 8.62 -24.81 5.80
N LYS A 170 9.02 -24.25 4.64
CA LYS A 170 10.44 -24.21 4.21
C LYS A 170 11.32 -23.44 5.18
N LEU A 171 10.86 -22.29 5.67
CA LEU A 171 11.62 -21.47 6.62
C LEU A 171 11.76 -22.15 7.98
N ASN A 172 10.71 -22.83 8.45
CA ASN A 172 10.78 -23.60 9.70
C ASN A 172 11.75 -24.77 9.58
N ALA A 173 11.77 -25.47 8.44
CA ALA A 173 12.75 -26.52 8.17
C ALA A 173 14.19 -25.97 8.17
N LYS A 174 14.41 -24.77 7.62
CA LYS A 174 15.72 -24.10 7.59
C LYS A 174 16.18 -23.57 8.95
N LYS A 175 15.25 -23.22 9.85
CA LYS A 175 15.54 -22.80 11.23
C LYS A 175 15.79 -23.97 12.19
N GLY A 176 15.41 -25.19 11.81
CA GLY A 176 15.60 -26.42 12.59
C GLY A 176 16.89 -27.20 12.26
N LEU A 177 17.76 -26.62 11.43
CA LEU A 177 19.15 -27.04 11.16
C LEU A 177 20.09 -26.06 11.88
#